data_AF-A0A7Y4TSX2-F1
#
_entry.id   AF-A0A7Y4TSX2-F1
#
_cell.length_a   1.000
_cell.length_b   1.000
_cell.length_c   1.000
_cell.angle_alpha   90.00
_cell.angle_beta   90.00
_cell.angle_gamma   90.00
#
_symmetry.space_group_name_H-M   'P 1'
#
loop_
_entity.id
_entity.type
_entity.pdbx_description
1 polymer ?
#
loop_
_entity_poly.entity_id
_entity_poly.type
_entity_poly.pdbx_seq_one_letter_code
_entity_poly.pdbx_strand_id
1 'polypeptide(L)'
;MATKGNTIYNNKTGEKITWLETSNDTQGKLLVFDFSVSPKGKLPVVHFHPNQTETFEIQKGEFCIKIGKETKQLKAGDRIIVDKGVAHQWWNPSETQAAEMKVIFEPALNTETFLEQFFGLSNDNKTKPDGTPPFLQIMAMANEYEIYVAGPPLVIQKIMSVVLGGIARLIGYKSHYDKYSNN
;
A
#
# COMPACT_ATOMS: atom_id res chain seq x y z
N MET A 1 -15.51 2.27 2.76
CA MET A 1 -15.36 3.12 1.58
C MET A 1 -14.58 4.32 2.03
N ALA A 2 -13.51 4.63 1.29
CA ALA A 2 -12.73 5.82 1.53
C ALA A 2 -13.62 7.04 1.36
N THR A 3 -13.56 7.95 2.31
CA THR A 3 -14.31 9.20 2.27
C THR A 3 -13.40 10.25 2.85
N LYS A 4 -13.31 11.40 2.18
CA LYS A 4 -12.52 12.53 2.63
C LYS A 4 -12.78 12.85 4.11
N GLY A 5 -11.71 12.99 4.88
CA GLY A 5 -11.72 13.22 6.32
C GLY A 5 -11.82 11.96 7.19
N ASN A 6 -12.21 10.81 6.64
CA ASN A 6 -12.23 9.56 7.41
C ASN A 6 -10.81 8.99 7.58
N THR A 7 -10.63 8.25 8.68
CA THR A 7 -9.36 7.62 9.03
C THR A 7 -9.53 6.11 9.20
N ILE A 8 -8.59 5.33 8.66
CA ILE A 8 -8.45 3.89 8.92
C ILE A 8 -7.15 3.59 9.65
N TYR A 9 -7.15 2.50 10.43
CA TYR A 9 -6.04 2.10 11.28
C TYR A 9 -5.67 0.65 11.02
N ASN A 10 -4.37 0.36 10.97
CA ASN A 10 -3.85 -0.99 11.04
C ASN A 10 -3.42 -1.23 12.50
N ASN A 11 -4.31 -1.83 13.29
CA ASN A 11 -4.10 -2.06 14.72
C ASN A 11 -2.98 -3.07 15.01
N LYS A 12 -2.54 -3.82 14.00
CA LYS A 12 -1.49 -4.83 14.13
C LYS A 12 -0.10 -4.24 13.98
N THR A 13 0.12 -3.38 12.97
CA THR A 13 1.44 -2.80 12.66
C THR A 13 1.53 -1.29 12.93
N GLY A 14 0.42 -0.66 13.29
CA GLY A 14 0.37 0.68 13.88
C GLY A 14 0.32 1.82 12.87
N GLU A 15 0.04 1.55 11.60
CA GLU A 15 -0.16 2.59 10.58
C GLU A 15 -1.56 3.20 10.64
N LYS A 16 -1.66 4.46 10.23
CA LYS A 16 -2.91 5.22 10.16
C LYS A 16 -2.97 6.00 8.85
N ILE A 17 -4.10 5.93 8.17
CA ILE A 17 -4.38 6.66 6.92
C ILE A 17 -5.57 7.58 7.14
N THR A 18 -5.44 8.87 6.80
CA THR A 18 -6.55 9.82 6.73
C THR A 18 -6.73 10.32 5.31
N TRP A 19 -7.90 10.09 4.73
CA TRP A 19 -8.18 10.43 3.33
C TRP A 19 -8.32 11.95 3.16
N LEU A 20 -7.56 12.53 2.22
CA LEU A 20 -7.62 13.96 1.90
C LEU A 20 -8.35 14.23 0.58
N GLU A 21 -8.10 13.42 -0.44
CA GLU A 21 -8.87 13.40 -1.69
C GLU A 21 -8.95 11.93 -2.15
N THR A 22 -10.17 11.43 -2.34
CA THR A 22 -10.42 10.05 -2.81
C THR A 22 -10.48 10.00 -4.35
N SER A 23 -10.47 8.78 -4.90
CA SER A 23 -10.71 8.56 -6.33
C SER A 23 -12.04 9.21 -6.77
N ASN A 24 -13.09 9.12 -5.95
CA ASN A 24 -14.38 9.74 -6.25
C ASN A 24 -14.30 11.28 -6.25
N ASP A 25 -13.58 11.88 -5.29
CA ASP A 25 -13.42 13.35 -5.21
C ASP A 25 -12.69 13.92 -6.43
N THR A 26 -11.77 13.14 -7.01
CA THR A 26 -10.89 13.59 -8.10
C THR A 26 -11.27 13.03 -9.47
N GLN A 27 -12.38 12.28 -9.58
CA GLN A 27 -12.79 11.56 -10.79
C GLN A 27 -11.69 10.61 -11.31
N GLY A 28 -11.05 9.89 -10.39
CA GLY A 28 -10.00 8.90 -10.66
C GLY A 28 -8.62 9.48 -10.95
N LYS A 29 -8.47 10.81 -10.96
CA LYS A 29 -7.20 11.46 -11.31
C LYS A 29 -6.14 11.25 -10.25
N LEU A 30 -6.50 11.37 -8.97
CA LEU A 30 -5.55 11.35 -7.85
C LEU A 30 -6.18 10.70 -6.61
N LEU A 31 -5.36 9.99 -5.85
CA LEU A 31 -5.66 9.64 -4.46
C LEU A 31 -4.65 10.35 -3.57
N VAL A 32 -5.12 11.07 -2.55
CA VAL A 32 -4.28 11.81 -1.61
C VAL A 32 -4.68 11.45 -0.18
N PHE A 33 -3.70 11.12 0.66
CA PHE A 33 -3.94 10.86 2.08
C PHE A 33 -2.75 11.24 2.96
N ASP A 34 -3.04 11.60 4.20
CA ASP A 34 -2.04 11.68 5.25
C ASP A 34 -1.81 10.28 5.82
N PHE A 35 -0.55 9.99 6.10
CA PHE A 35 -0.12 8.66 6.50
C PHE A 35 0.88 8.71 7.63
N SER A 36 0.55 8.02 8.72
CA SER A 36 1.37 7.93 9.92
C SER A 36 1.88 6.51 10.09
N VAL A 37 3.18 6.37 10.35
CA VAL A 37 3.87 5.10 10.51
C VAL A 37 4.49 5.01 11.89
N SER A 38 4.12 3.97 12.63
CA SER A 38 4.68 3.68 13.95
C SER A 38 6.21 3.51 13.91
N PRO A 39 6.90 3.68 15.05
CA PRO A 39 8.34 3.43 15.13
C PRO A 39 8.69 2.05 14.56
N LYS A 40 9.78 1.98 13.79
CA LYS A 40 10.25 0.76 13.10
C LYS A 40 9.27 0.15 12.08
N GLY A 41 8.17 0.84 11.74
CA GLY A 41 7.22 0.40 10.72
C GLY A 41 7.89 0.24 9.36
N LYS A 42 7.70 -0.92 8.72
CA LYS A 42 8.44 -1.38 7.53
C LYS A 42 7.57 -1.98 6.42
N LEU A 43 6.25 -1.91 6.58
CA LEU A 43 5.32 -2.24 5.50
C LEU A 43 5.10 -0.99 4.66
N PRO A 44 5.10 -1.11 3.32
CA PRO A 44 5.03 -2.34 2.52
C PRO A 44 6.39 -3.05 2.31
N VAL A 45 6.35 -4.29 1.81
CA VAL A 45 7.53 -4.96 1.23
C VAL A 45 7.97 -4.26 -0.06
N VAL A 46 9.14 -4.60 -0.61
CA VAL A 46 9.59 -4.03 -1.90
C VAL A 46 8.60 -4.38 -3.01
N HIS A 47 8.01 -3.35 -3.63
CA HIS A 47 6.92 -3.49 -4.60
C HIS A 47 7.00 -2.40 -5.68
N PHE A 48 6.14 -2.49 -6.69
CA PHE A 48 6.01 -1.50 -7.75
C PHE A 48 4.58 -1.43 -8.29
N HIS A 49 4.25 -0.29 -8.89
CA HIS A 49 2.98 -0.03 -9.57
C HIS A 49 3.24 0.14 -11.07
N PRO A 50 2.68 -0.71 -11.97
CA PRO A 50 2.93 -0.58 -13.40
C PRO A 50 2.36 0.71 -14.00
N ASN A 51 1.27 1.23 -13.43
CA ASN A 51 0.46 2.27 -14.05
C ASN A 51 0.35 3.56 -13.22
N GLN A 52 0.90 3.59 -11.99
CA GLN A 52 0.80 4.72 -11.05
C GLN A 52 2.17 5.25 -10.65
N THR A 53 2.28 6.58 -10.56
CA THR A 53 3.35 7.21 -9.79
C THR A 53 2.92 7.33 -8.34
N GLU A 54 3.88 7.25 -7.41
CA GLU A 54 3.66 7.47 -6.00
C GLU A 54 4.57 8.59 -5.50
N THR A 55 3.98 9.64 -4.91
CA THR A 55 4.72 10.76 -4.33
C THR A 55 4.65 10.69 -2.81
N PHE A 56 5.79 10.95 -2.16
CA PHE A 56 5.89 11.11 -0.72
C PHE A 56 6.34 12.53 -0.36
N GLU A 57 5.56 13.19 0.49
CA GLU A 57 5.89 14.50 1.09
C GLU A 57 6.00 14.32 2.59
N ILE A 58 7.21 14.42 3.15
CA ILE A 58 7.43 14.16 4.57
C ILE A 58 6.96 15.36 5.39
N GLN A 59 6.05 15.13 6.32
CA GLN A 59 5.47 16.16 7.18
C GLN A 59 6.17 16.22 8.55
N LYS A 60 6.53 15.05 9.09
CA LYS A 60 7.14 14.94 10.42
C LYS A 60 8.00 13.69 10.56
N GLY A 61 9.07 13.81 11.34
CA GLY A 61 10.02 12.72 11.53
C GLY A 61 10.86 12.48 10.29
N GLU A 62 11.29 11.23 10.13
CA GLU A 62 12.14 10.80 9.03
C GLU A 62 11.62 9.49 8.43
N PHE A 63 11.85 9.32 7.14
CA PHE A 63 11.63 8.09 6.41
C PHE A 63 12.90 7.71 5.67
N CYS A 64 13.20 6.42 5.63
CA CYS A 64 14.13 5.90 4.64
C CYS A 64 13.32 5.32 3.48
N ILE A 65 13.76 5.59 2.25
CA ILE A 65 13.17 5.04 1.04
C ILE A 65 14.24 4.41 0.17
N LYS A 66 13.97 3.19 -0.29
CA LYS A 66 14.75 2.50 -1.32
C LYS A 66 14.02 2.59 -2.64
N ILE A 67 14.68 3.09 -3.68
CA ILE A 67 14.16 3.19 -5.05
C ILE A 67 15.17 2.51 -5.97
N GLY A 68 14.79 1.39 -6.57
CA GLY A 68 15.70 0.53 -7.31
C GLY A 68 16.87 0.07 -6.44
N LYS A 69 18.08 0.58 -6.74
CA LYS A 69 19.32 0.26 -6.02
C LYS A 69 19.72 1.33 -5.00
N GLU A 70 19.10 2.50 -5.04
CA GLU A 70 19.46 3.62 -4.17
C GLU A 70 18.61 3.63 -2.92
N THR A 71 19.21 4.04 -1.80
CA THR A 71 18.52 4.31 -0.54
C THR A 71 18.74 5.77 -0.17
N LYS A 72 17.66 6.47 0.19
CA LYS A 72 17.66 7.87 0.59
C LYS A 72 16.98 8.02 1.95
N GLN A 73 17.49 8.93 2.77
CA GLN A 73 16.83 9.38 3.99
C GLN A 73 16.11 10.69 3.67
N LEU A 74 14.85 10.78 4.07
CA LEU A 74 13.98 11.92 3.87
C LEU A 74 13.53 12.43 5.24
N LYS A 75 13.52 13.75 5.39
CA LYS A 75 13.12 14.47 6.61
C LYS A 75 11.97 15.42 6.30
N ALA A 76 11.32 15.94 7.33
CA ALA A 76 10.22 16.90 7.19
C ALA A 76 10.56 18.04 6.20
N GLY A 77 9.67 18.25 5.23
CA GLY A 77 9.84 19.18 4.12
C GLY A 77 10.38 18.56 2.83
N ASP A 78 10.98 17.37 2.89
CA ASP A 78 11.46 16.67 1.69
C ASP A 78 10.29 16.09 0.88
N ARG A 79 10.48 16.03 -0.43
CA ARG A 79 9.52 15.45 -1.39
C ARG A 79 10.24 14.55 -2.39
N ILE A 80 9.68 13.39 -2.66
CA ILE A 80 10.19 12.48 -3.70
C ILE A 80 9.03 11.87 -4.49
N ILE A 81 9.29 11.60 -5.78
CA ILE A 81 8.36 10.88 -6.67
C ILE A 81 9.01 9.55 -7.04
N VAL A 82 8.24 8.48 -6.98
CA VAL A 82 8.56 7.18 -7.56
C VAL A 82 7.81 7.01 -8.86
N ASP A 83 8.55 6.83 -9.95
CA ASP A 83 7.98 6.65 -11.28
C ASP A 83 7.31 5.28 -11.45
N LYS A 84 6.41 5.20 -12.43
CA LYS A 84 5.71 3.98 -12.82
C LYS A 84 6.69 2.86 -13.12
N GLY A 85 6.41 1.67 -12.61
CA GLY A 85 7.23 0.46 -12.81
C GLY A 85 8.51 0.42 -11.98
N VAL A 86 8.81 1.44 -11.18
CA VAL A 86 10.03 1.47 -10.36
C VAL A 86 9.78 0.77 -9.01
N ALA A 87 10.57 -0.27 -8.75
CA ALA A 87 10.54 -0.99 -7.49
C ALA A 87 11.02 -0.11 -6.33
N HIS A 88 10.25 -0.06 -5.25
CA HIS A 88 10.56 0.75 -4.10
C HIS A 88 10.01 0.16 -2.79
N GLN A 89 10.52 0.69 -1.68
CA GLN A 89 10.08 0.41 -0.31
C GLN A 89 10.44 1.61 0.57
N TRP A 90 9.60 1.97 1.52
CA TRP A 90 9.93 2.94 2.56
C TRP A 90 9.74 2.33 3.96
N TRP A 91 10.37 2.94 4.96
CA TRP A 91 10.19 2.58 6.36
C TRP A 91 10.49 3.76 7.29
N ASN A 92 9.91 3.70 8.49
CA ASN A 92 10.28 4.59 9.59
C ASN A 92 11.54 4.01 10.28
N PRO A 93 12.71 4.68 10.20
CA PRO A 93 13.95 4.19 10.81
C PRO A 93 14.02 4.46 12.31
N SER A 94 13.12 5.29 12.85
CA SER A 94 13.16 5.69 14.25
C SER A 94 12.65 4.56 15.16
N GLU A 95 13.35 4.40 16.28
CA GLU A 95 13.07 3.36 17.28
C GLU A 95 11.94 3.75 18.25
N THR A 96 11.63 5.05 18.36
CA THR A 96 10.78 5.60 19.42
C THR A 96 9.70 6.56 18.95
N GLN A 97 9.88 7.20 17.80
CA GLN A 97 8.98 8.21 17.26
C GLN A 97 8.27 7.73 15.99
N ALA A 98 6.97 8.01 15.91
CA ALA A 98 6.20 7.87 14.68
C ALA A 98 6.61 8.95 13.67
N ALA A 99 6.47 8.64 12.38
CA ALA A 99 6.74 9.54 11.27
C ALA A 99 5.47 9.74 10.44
N GLU A 100 5.31 10.92 9.85
CA GLU A 100 4.09 11.30 9.12
C GLU A 100 4.48 11.85 7.74
N MET A 101 3.75 11.41 6.72
CA MET A 101 3.91 11.86 5.34
C MET A 101 2.56 11.97 4.65
N LYS A 102 2.48 12.86 3.66
CA LYS A 102 1.38 12.84 2.69
C LYS A 102 1.79 11.96 1.51
N VAL A 103 0.89 11.10 1.08
CA VAL A 103 1.08 10.19 -0.05
C VAL A 103 0.10 10.56 -1.16
N ILE A 104 0.59 10.58 -2.39
CA ILE A 104 -0.21 10.88 -3.58
C ILE A 104 0.02 9.79 -4.62
N PHE A 105 -1.07 9.16 -5.08
CA PHE A 105 -1.07 8.25 -6.21
C PHE A 105 -1.70 8.91 -7.44
N GLU A 106 -1.04 8.75 -8.60
CA GLU A 106 -1.53 9.26 -9.88
C GLU A 106 -1.36 8.21 -11.01
N PRO A 107 -2.45 7.74 -11.64
CA PRO A 107 -3.86 7.97 -11.30
C PRO A 107 -4.26 7.28 -9.97
N ALA A 108 -5.48 7.53 -9.48
CA ALA A 108 -5.96 6.95 -8.21
C ALA A 108 -6.07 5.42 -8.23
N LEU A 109 -6.56 4.87 -9.35
CA LEU A 109 -6.94 3.45 -9.53
C LEU A 109 -7.72 2.91 -8.31
N ASN A 110 -7.55 1.62 -8.00
CA ASN A 110 -8.21 0.94 -6.88
C ASN A 110 -7.37 1.00 -5.59
N THR A 111 -6.43 1.95 -5.46
CA THR A 111 -5.46 1.96 -4.35
C THR A 111 -6.14 2.20 -2.99
N GLU A 112 -7.17 3.02 -2.92
CA GLU A 112 -7.92 3.25 -1.67
C GLU A 112 -8.62 1.97 -1.20
N THR A 113 -9.27 1.25 -2.12
CA THR A 113 -9.89 -0.04 -1.85
C THR A 113 -8.84 -1.06 -1.41
N PHE A 114 -7.68 -1.12 -2.10
CA PHE A 114 -6.57 -1.99 -1.68
C PHE A 114 -6.16 -1.74 -0.22
N LEU A 115 -5.98 -0.47 0.16
CA LEU A 115 -5.56 -0.09 1.51
C LEU A 115 -6.61 -0.46 2.57
N GLU A 116 -7.91 -0.26 2.27
CA GLU A 116 -9.01 -0.72 3.13
C GLU A 116 -8.99 -2.25 3.31
N GLN A 117 -8.84 -3.00 2.21
CA GLN A 117 -8.75 -4.47 2.24
C GLN A 117 -7.51 -4.93 3.03
N PHE A 118 -6.36 -4.31 2.79
CA PHE A 118 -5.11 -4.66 3.44
C PHE A 118 -5.18 -4.44 4.96
N PHE A 119 -5.67 -3.27 5.39
CA PHE A 119 -5.82 -2.94 6.81
C PHE A 119 -6.87 -3.84 7.47
N GLY A 120 -7.99 -4.11 6.79
CA GLY A 120 -9.03 -5.02 7.25
C GLY A 120 -8.53 -6.46 7.46
N LEU A 121 -7.79 -7.00 6.50
CA LEU A 121 -7.14 -8.31 6.61
C LEU A 121 -6.13 -8.35 7.77
N SER A 122 -5.35 -7.29 7.94
CA SER A 122 -4.37 -7.18 9.01
C SER A 122 -5.03 -7.17 10.39
N ASN A 123 -6.08 -6.35 10.56
CA ASN A 123 -6.86 -6.23 11.80
C ASN A 123 -7.57 -7.55 12.17
N ASP A 124 -7.97 -8.33 11.18
CA ASP A 124 -8.57 -9.65 11.37
C ASP A 124 -7.55 -10.79 11.58
N ASN A 125 -6.26 -10.46 11.75
CA ASN A 125 -5.18 -11.43 11.89
C ASN A 125 -5.03 -12.42 10.71
N LYS A 126 -5.44 -12.01 9.51
CA LYS A 126 -5.26 -12.80 8.26
C LYS A 126 -3.93 -12.53 7.57
N THR A 127 -3.08 -11.72 8.18
CA THR A 127 -1.68 -11.47 7.79
C THR A 127 -0.72 -12.18 8.73
N LYS A 128 0.54 -12.33 8.32
CA LYS A 128 1.63 -12.80 9.20
C LYS A 128 1.86 -11.81 10.35
N PRO A 129 2.65 -12.17 11.39
CA PRO A 129 2.92 -11.26 12.51
C PRO A 129 3.49 -9.90 12.11
N ASP A 130 4.27 -9.85 11.03
CA ASP A 130 4.82 -8.62 10.44
C ASP A 130 3.83 -7.83 9.57
N GLY A 131 2.57 -8.26 9.51
CA GLY A 131 1.49 -7.67 8.72
C GLY A 131 1.52 -8.01 7.22
N THR A 132 2.47 -8.81 6.74
CA THR A 132 2.48 -9.24 5.33
C THR A 132 1.35 -10.24 5.04
N PRO A 133 0.61 -10.13 3.92
CA PRO A 133 -0.41 -11.11 3.57
C PRO A 133 0.23 -12.47 3.19
N PRO A 134 -0.47 -13.59 3.40
CA PRO A 134 -0.01 -14.89 2.93
C PRO A 134 0.03 -14.90 1.39
N PHE A 135 0.92 -15.71 0.82
CA PHE A 135 1.18 -15.73 -0.63
C PHE A 135 -0.09 -15.90 -1.48
N LEU A 136 -1.00 -16.80 -1.10
CA LEU A 136 -2.26 -17.00 -1.84
C LEU A 136 -3.20 -15.79 -1.78
N GLN A 137 -3.19 -15.03 -0.67
CA GLN A 137 -3.93 -13.77 -0.58
C GLN A 137 -3.32 -12.71 -1.51
N ILE A 138 -1.98 -12.63 -1.59
CA ILE A 138 -1.30 -11.76 -2.57
C ILE A 138 -1.71 -12.13 -3.99
N MET A 139 -1.69 -13.42 -4.35
CA MET A 139 -2.09 -13.88 -5.68
C MET A 139 -3.57 -13.60 -5.99
N ALA A 140 -4.45 -13.69 -4.99
CA ALA A 140 -5.86 -13.33 -5.13
C ALA A 140 -6.08 -11.84 -5.40
N MET A 141 -5.20 -10.95 -4.90
CA MET A 141 -5.35 -9.49 -4.96
C MET A 141 -4.53 -8.82 -6.07
N ALA A 142 -3.39 -9.39 -6.49
CA ALA A 142 -2.38 -8.70 -7.28
C ALA A 142 -2.90 -8.08 -8.59
N ASN A 143 -3.68 -8.82 -9.39
CA ASN A 143 -4.23 -8.29 -10.65
C ASN A 143 -5.39 -7.29 -10.45
N GLU A 144 -6.10 -7.35 -9.32
CA GLU A 144 -7.23 -6.45 -9.03
C GLU A 144 -6.76 -5.04 -8.71
N TYR A 145 -5.66 -4.95 -7.95
CA TYR A 145 -5.12 -3.67 -7.46
C TYR A 145 -3.85 -3.23 -8.19
N GLU A 146 -3.32 -4.06 -9.09
CA GLU A 146 -2.10 -3.81 -9.86
C GLU A 146 -0.87 -3.44 -9.03
N ILE A 147 -0.74 -4.03 -7.83
CA ILE A 147 0.42 -3.88 -6.96
C ILE A 147 1.20 -5.19 -6.96
N TYR A 148 2.46 -5.13 -7.36
CA TYR A 148 3.29 -6.31 -7.59
C TYR A 148 4.58 -6.27 -6.76
N VAL A 149 5.06 -7.43 -6.33
CA VAL A 149 6.30 -7.53 -5.55
C VAL A 149 7.52 -7.43 -6.47
N ALA A 150 8.60 -6.81 -6.01
CA ALA A 150 9.83 -6.76 -6.77
C ALA A 150 10.52 -8.13 -6.85
N GLY A 151 11.18 -8.42 -7.98
CA GLY A 151 11.95 -9.66 -8.18
C GLY A 151 11.43 -10.50 -9.35
N PRO A 152 10.26 -11.17 -9.22
CA PRO A 152 9.72 -11.96 -10.32
C PRO A 152 9.25 -11.08 -11.50
N PRO A 153 9.44 -11.51 -12.77
CA PRO A 153 8.90 -10.79 -13.93
C PRO A 153 7.39 -10.56 -13.83
N LEU A 154 6.93 -9.35 -14.19
CA LEU A 154 5.51 -8.96 -14.11
C LEU A 154 4.58 -9.95 -14.83
N VAL A 155 4.96 -10.42 -16.03
CA VAL A 155 4.18 -11.38 -16.80
C VAL A 155 3.96 -12.69 -16.03
N ILE A 156 5.00 -13.16 -15.34
CA ILE A 156 4.91 -14.36 -14.50
C ILE A 156 3.96 -14.10 -13.33
N GLN A 157 4.07 -12.95 -12.66
CA GLN A 157 3.16 -12.60 -11.57
C GLN A 157 1.70 -12.50 -12.04
N LYS A 158 1.44 -11.93 -13.21
CA LYS A 158 0.09 -11.84 -13.79
C LYS A 158 -0.50 -13.21 -14.08
N ILE A 159 0.28 -14.11 -14.70
CA ILE A 159 -0.14 -15.50 -14.96
C ILE A 159 -0.41 -16.24 -13.64
N MET A 160 0.50 -16.11 -12.67
CA MET A 160 0.35 -16.74 -11.36
C MET A 160 -0.86 -16.19 -10.60
N SER A 161 -1.16 -14.90 -10.69
CA SER A 161 -2.35 -14.31 -10.08
C SER A 161 -3.63 -14.81 -10.72
N VAL A 162 -3.64 -15.11 -12.03
CA VAL A 162 -4.81 -15.77 -12.66
C VAL A 162 -4.97 -17.20 -12.14
N VAL A 163 -3.91 -18.02 -12.24
CA VAL A 163 -3.97 -19.45 -11.90
C VAL A 163 -4.14 -19.66 -10.40
N LEU A 164 -3.20 -19.15 -9.60
CA LEU A 164 -3.22 -19.32 -8.15
C LEU A 164 -4.27 -18.44 -7.48
N GLY A 165 -4.58 -17.25 -8.03
CA GLY A 165 -5.69 -16.45 -7.51
C GLY A 165 -7.03 -17.13 -7.76
N GLY A 166 -7.19 -17.85 -8.89
CA GLY A 166 -8.34 -18.71 -9.13
C GLY A 166 -8.47 -19.82 -8.09
N ILE A 167 -7.38 -20.56 -7.83
CA ILE A 167 -7.34 -21.60 -6.80
C ILE A 167 -7.61 -21.01 -5.41
N ALA A 168 -6.99 -19.88 -5.08
CA ALA A 168 -7.17 -19.19 -3.80
C ALA A 168 -8.65 -18.83 -3.57
N ARG A 169 -9.34 -18.35 -4.62
CA ARG A 169 -10.79 -18.08 -4.55
C ARG A 169 -11.63 -19.31 -4.29
N LEU A 170 -11.28 -20.45 -4.89
CA LEU A 170 -12.00 -21.72 -4.65
C LEU A 170 -11.86 -22.21 -3.20
N ILE A 171 -10.77 -21.87 -2.52
CA ILE A 171 -10.52 -22.25 -1.11
C ILE A 171 -10.84 -21.13 -0.10
N GLY A 172 -11.53 -20.07 -0.54
CA GLY A 172 -12.11 -19.06 0.35
C GLY A 172 -11.34 -17.74 0.50
N TYR A 173 -10.19 -17.58 -0.18
CA TYR A 173 -9.58 -16.25 -0.32
C TYR A 173 -10.43 -15.38 -1.26
N LYS A 174 -10.39 -14.07 -1.07
CA LYS A 174 -11.07 -13.12 -1.97
C LYS A 174 -10.11 -12.01 -2.35
N SER A 175 -10.25 -11.52 -3.58
CA SER A 175 -9.63 -10.24 -3.99
C SER A 175 -10.25 -9.07 -3.23
N HIS A 176 -11.54 -9.18 -2.92
CA HIS A 176 -12.32 -8.16 -2.25
C HIS A 176 -13.25 -8.78 -1.19
N TYR A 177 -13.30 -8.17 -0.02
CA TYR A 177 -14.18 -8.49 1.08
C TYR A 177 -15.05 -7.26 1.40
N ASP A 178 -16.35 -7.38 1.14
CA ASP A 178 -17.33 -6.28 1.28
C ASP A 178 -17.31 -5.64 2.68
N LYS A 179 -16.98 -6.43 3.70
CA LYS A 179 -16.93 -5.92 5.08
C LYS A 179 -15.81 -4.91 5.36
N TYR A 180 -14.80 -4.81 4.50
CA TYR A 180 -13.72 -3.81 4.66
C TYR A 180 -13.93 -2.59 3.76
N SER A 181 -14.57 -2.79 2.61
CA SER A 181 -14.88 -1.76 1.64
C SER A 181 -16.11 -2.22 0.87
N ASN A 182 -17.10 -1.36 0.65
CA ASN A 182 -18.22 -1.69 -0.22
C ASN A 182 -17.84 -1.26 -1.65
N ASN A 183 -18.11 -2.14 -2.63
CA ASN A 183 -18.05 -1.81 -4.06
C ASN A 183 -19.08 -0.75 -4.45
#